data_AF-A0A1D2WM63-F1
#
_entry.id   AF-A0A1D2WM63-F1
#
_cell.length_a   1.000
_cell.length_b   1.000
_cell.length_c   1.000
_cell.angle_alpha   90.00
_cell.angle_beta   90.00
_cell.angle_gamma   90.00
#
_symmetry.space_group_name_H-M   'P 1'
#
loop_
_entity.id
_entity.type
_entity.pdbx_description
1 polymer ?
#
loop_
_entity_poly.entity_id
_entity_poly.type
_entity_poly.pdbx_seq_one_letter_code
_entity_poly.pdbx_strand_id
1 'polypeptide(L)'
;MGFYNANTPEQKRVKKLTGDINISDLFKNECKTRGIAIYNAYNIQKRLLHEVEQEQLHGVKEVDDRLMELLDERGKNKVTHRYVDFISNEDSASKGIIPQKTNEQNPLPPNQIRIPPRARDGKQFLNDDELPEIEMLKKIMLQNKKIINQNKIILEQLRKLGEKDD
;
A
#
# COMPACT_ATOMS: atom_id res chain seq x y z
N MET A 1 -9.35 12.65 -20.89
CA MET A 1 -9.16 12.23 -19.48
C MET A 1 -8.67 13.43 -18.70
N GLY A 2 -9.58 14.16 -18.06
CA GLY A 2 -9.23 15.33 -17.24
C GLY A 2 -8.52 14.86 -15.98
N PHE A 3 -7.25 15.25 -15.82
CA PHE A 3 -6.55 15.13 -14.55
C PHE A 3 -7.28 16.02 -13.55
N TYR A 4 -8.00 15.44 -12.60
CA TYR A 4 -8.41 16.18 -11.41
C TYR A 4 -7.14 16.54 -10.64
N ASN A 5 -6.59 17.71 -10.91
CA ASN A 5 -5.68 18.39 -10.00
C ASN A 5 -6.52 18.92 -8.82
N ALA A 6 -7.10 18.00 -8.05
CA ALA A 6 -7.78 18.30 -6.81
C ALA A 6 -6.84 17.87 -5.69
N ASN A 7 -5.78 18.65 -5.47
CA ASN A 7 -5.02 18.55 -4.22
C ASN A 7 -5.99 18.96 -3.09
N THR A 8 -6.71 17.97 -2.57
CA THR A 8 -7.66 18.16 -1.47
C THR A 8 -6.91 18.76 -0.27
N PRO A 9 -7.58 19.51 0.62
CA PRO A 9 -6.91 20.05 1.81
C PRO A 9 -6.18 18.96 2.61
N GLU A 10 -6.67 17.73 2.59
CA GLU A 10 -6.07 16.54 3.18
C GLU A 10 -4.78 16.13 2.45
N GLN A 11 -4.78 16.03 1.11
CA GLN A 11 -3.56 15.70 0.36
C GLN A 11 -2.48 16.77 0.56
N LYS A 12 -2.87 18.05 0.57
CA LYS A 12 -1.96 19.16 0.89
C LYS A 12 -1.40 19.03 2.30
N ARG A 13 -2.22 18.59 3.26
CA ARG A 13 -1.77 18.36 4.63
C ARG A 13 -0.75 17.23 4.70
N VAL A 14 -1.02 16.08 4.09
CA VAL A 14 -0.08 14.96 4.05
C VAL A 14 1.26 15.42 3.47
N LYS A 15 1.24 16.09 2.30
CA LYS A 15 2.46 16.63 1.67
C LYS A 15 3.22 17.61 2.56
N LYS A 16 2.53 18.44 3.33
CA LYS A 16 3.14 19.38 4.27
C LYS A 16 3.82 18.67 5.44
N LEU A 17 3.22 17.60 5.95
CA LEU A 17 3.74 16.83 7.08
C LEU A 17 4.91 15.93 6.67
N THR A 18 4.67 15.07 5.67
CA THR A 18 5.62 14.03 5.30
C THR A 18 6.54 14.43 4.16
N GLY A 19 6.19 15.43 3.35
CA GLY A 19 6.83 15.72 2.06
C GLY A 19 6.02 15.17 0.87
N ASP A 20 6.34 15.63 -0.35
CA ASP A 20 5.61 15.28 -1.57
C ASP A 20 6.16 13.98 -2.21
N ILE A 21 7.31 14.06 -2.89
CA ILE A 21 7.99 12.89 -3.48
C ILE A 21 8.98 12.29 -2.49
N ASN A 22 9.75 13.16 -1.85
CA ASN A 22 10.74 12.80 -0.85
C ASN A 22 10.24 13.16 0.54
N ILE A 23 10.67 12.37 1.52
CA ILE A 23 10.35 12.66 2.90
C ILE A 23 11.01 13.97 3.34
N SER A 24 10.25 14.84 4.00
CA SER A 24 10.72 16.09 4.61
C SER A 24 11.73 15.81 5.72
N ASP A 25 12.73 16.67 5.89
CA ASP A 25 13.77 16.44 6.92
C ASP A 25 13.20 16.52 8.34
N LEU A 26 12.14 17.30 8.55
CA LEU A 26 11.38 17.33 9.80
C LEU A 26 10.79 15.95 10.11
N PHE A 27 10.13 15.32 9.13
CA PHE A 27 9.52 14.00 9.32
C PHE A 27 10.57 12.90 9.49
N LYS A 28 11.71 12.98 8.79
CA LYS A 28 12.86 12.07 9.01
C LYS A 28 13.37 12.17 10.44
N ASN A 29 13.53 13.37 10.96
CA ASN A 29 14.01 13.61 12.32
C ASN A 29 13.03 13.07 13.37
N GLU A 30 11.73 13.24 13.15
CA GLU A 30 10.71 12.69 14.03
C GLU A 30 10.73 11.14 14.03
N CYS A 31 10.76 10.53 12.84
CA CYS A 31 10.88 9.08 12.72
C CYS A 31 12.15 8.56 13.39
N LYS A 32 13.30 9.23 13.19
CA LYS A 32 14.58 8.87 13.81
C LYS A 32 14.52 8.95 15.33
N THR A 33 13.88 9.98 15.88
CA THR A 33 13.68 10.16 17.33
C THR A 33 12.83 9.02 17.93
N ARG A 34 11.84 8.55 17.17
CA ARG A 34 10.97 7.43 17.55
C ARG A 34 11.56 6.04 17.23
N GLY A 35 12.80 5.96 16.74
CA GLY A 35 13.43 4.69 16.34
C GLY A 35 12.82 4.03 15.10
N ILE A 36 12.06 4.78 14.31
CA ILE A 36 11.39 4.30 13.10
C ILE A 36 12.37 4.39 11.93
N ALA A 37 12.65 3.24 11.30
CA ALA A 37 13.50 3.17 10.12
C ALA A 37 12.90 3.93 8.93
N ILE A 38 13.76 4.50 8.08
CA ILE A 38 13.34 5.42 7.01
C ILE A 38 12.39 4.77 5.97
N TYR A 39 12.54 3.47 5.71
CA TYR A 39 11.63 2.75 4.81
C TYR A 39 10.19 2.70 5.36
N ASN A 40 10.03 2.63 6.68
CA ASN A 40 8.71 2.71 7.31
C ASN A 40 8.13 4.11 7.20
N ALA A 41 8.95 5.16 7.27
CA ALA A 41 8.50 6.53 7.05
C ALA A 41 7.90 6.71 5.64
N TYR A 42 8.52 6.10 4.62
CA TYR A 42 7.96 6.09 3.24
C TYR A 42 6.65 5.31 3.16
N ASN A 43 6.54 4.20 3.88
CA ASN A 43 5.31 3.42 3.93
C ASN A 43 4.17 4.20 4.60
N ILE A 44 4.46 4.97 5.66
CA ILE A 44 3.48 5.83 6.33
C ILE A 44 2.97 6.91 5.37
N GLN A 45 3.88 7.61 4.68
CA GLN A 45 3.51 8.62 3.67
C GLN A 45 2.61 8.04 2.58
N LYS A 46 3.01 6.90 1.98
CA LYS A 46 2.21 6.24 0.92
C LYS A 46 0.83 5.81 1.43
N ARG A 47 0.76 5.29 2.65
CA ARG A 47 -0.49 4.86 3.26
C ARG A 47 -1.44 6.04 3.49
N LEU A 48 -0.94 7.15 4.04
CA LEU A 48 -1.75 8.36 4.24
C LEU A 48 -2.28 8.91 2.92
N LEU A 49 -1.44 9.01 1.89
CA LEU A 49 -1.88 9.47 0.56
C LEU A 49 -2.99 8.57 0.01
N HIS A 50 -2.82 7.25 0.11
CA HIS A 50 -3.83 6.29 -0.35
C HIS A 50 -5.13 6.37 0.46
N GLU A 51 -5.07 6.52 1.79
CA GLU A 51 -6.26 6.66 2.64
C GLU A 51 -7.03 7.95 2.34
N VAL A 52 -6.33 9.04 2.01
CA VAL A 52 -6.95 10.28 1.50
C VAL A 52 -7.56 10.08 0.10
N GLU A 53 -6.86 9.42 -0.83
CA GLU A 53 -7.37 9.12 -2.18
C GLU A 53 -8.62 8.23 -2.16
N GLN A 54 -8.73 7.34 -1.19
CA GLN A 54 -9.91 6.50 -0.97
C GLN A 54 -11.03 7.20 -0.18
N GLU A 55 -10.89 8.51 0.08
CA GLU A 55 -11.84 9.31 0.85
C GLU A 55 -12.14 8.69 2.22
N GLN A 56 -11.14 8.09 2.87
CA GLN A 56 -11.26 7.51 4.21
C GLN A 56 -10.93 8.51 5.32
N LEU A 57 -10.18 9.56 4.98
CA LEU A 57 -9.79 10.63 5.87
C LEU A 57 -10.47 11.92 5.40
N HIS A 58 -11.23 12.54 6.28
CA HIS A 58 -11.98 13.76 6.03
C HIS A 58 -11.49 14.88 6.93
N GLY A 59 -10.96 15.92 6.31
CA GLY A 59 -10.42 17.07 7.02
C GLY A 59 -8.99 16.86 7.55
N VAL A 60 -8.35 18.01 7.79
CA VAL A 60 -6.94 18.11 8.20
C VAL A 60 -6.66 17.41 9.53
N LYS A 61 -7.63 17.42 10.46
CA LYS A 61 -7.46 16.87 11.80
C LYS A 61 -7.38 15.34 11.78
N GLU A 62 -8.21 14.67 10.97
CA GLU A 62 -8.16 13.22 10.84
C GLU A 62 -6.84 12.75 10.22
N VAL A 63 -6.26 13.53 9.30
CA VAL A 63 -4.93 13.26 8.73
C VAL A 63 -3.85 13.32 9.81
N ASP A 64 -3.90 14.33 10.68
CA ASP A 64 -2.95 14.49 11.78
C ASP A 64 -3.07 13.35 12.81
N ASP A 65 -4.30 13.03 13.22
CA ASP A 65 -4.59 11.96 14.17
C ASP A 65 -4.13 10.60 13.61
N ARG A 66 -4.43 10.35 12.33
CA ARG A 66 -4.02 9.12 11.64
C ARG A 66 -2.51 9.00 11.47
N LEU A 67 -1.82 10.10 11.21
CA LEU A 67 -0.36 10.11 11.15
C LEU A 67 0.24 9.70 12.50
N MET A 68 -0.29 10.23 13.61
CA MET A 68 0.17 9.90 14.95
C MET A 68 -0.07 8.43 15.29
N GLU A 69 -1.23 7.89 14.94
CA GLU A 69 -1.53 6.45 15.11
C GLU A 69 -0.51 5.57 14.36
N LEU A 70 -0.20 5.88 13.10
CA LEU A 70 0.76 5.13 12.29
C LEU A 70 2.20 5.20 12.83
N LEU A 71 2.59 6.35 13.40
CA LEU A 71 3.89 6.49 14.06
C LEU A 71 3.95 5.63 15.33
N ASP A 72 2.88 5.58 16.11
CA ASP A 72 2.82 4.81 17.35
C ASP A 72 2.74 3.29 17.10
N GLU A 73 2.03 2.85 16.06
CA GLU A 73 2.03 1.44 15.59
C GLU A 73 3.45 0.98 15.25
N ARG A 74 4.20 1.80 14.51
CA ARG A 74 5.52 1.45 14.01
C ARG A 74 6.63 1.61 15.05
N GLY A 75 6.48 2.50 16.01
CA GLY A 75 7.42 2.66 17.12
C GLY A 75 7.47 1.47 18.09
N LYS A 76 6.44 0.62 18.12
CA LYS A 76 6.31 -0.50 19.07
C LYS A 76 6.64 -1.88 18.49
N ASN A 77 6.84 -2.00 17.18
CA ASN A 77 7.03 -3.31 16.55
C ASN A 77 8.45 -3.84 16.75
N LYS A 78 8.61 -4.78 17.69
CA LYS A 78 9.73 -5.74 17.67
C LYS A 78 9.53 -6.65 16.46
N VAL A 79 10.42 -6.57 15.47
CA VAL A 79 10.43 -7.49 14.33
C VAL A 79 10.68 -8.91 14.87
N THR A 80 9.63 -9.73 14.94
CA THR A 80 9.79 -11.15 15.24
C THR A 80 10.21 -11.87 13.97
N HIS A 81 11.46 -12.34 13.93
CA HIS A 81 12.14 -12.93 12.79
C HIS A 81 11.71 -14.38 12.48
N ARG A 82 10.43 -14.75 12.64
CA ARG A 82 9.96 -16.14 12.42
C ARG A 82 10.31 -16.71 11.04
N TYR A 83 10.38 -15.88 10.00
CA TYR A 83 10.78 -16.32 8.66
C TYR A 83 12.30 -16.56 8.53
N VAL A 84 13.13 -15.75 9.19
CA VAL A 84 14.59 -15.91 9.18
C VAL A 84 14.98 -17.16 9.98
N ASP A 85 14.30 -17.42 11.09
CA ASP A 85 14.48 -18.63 11.89
C ASP A 85 14.12 -19.90 11.08
N PHE A 86 13.13 -19.81 10.17
CA PHE A 86 12.78 -20.89 9.26
C PHE A 86 13.90 -21.17 8.24
N ILE A 87 14.46 -20.13 7.63
CA ILE A 87 15.55 -20.24 6.63
C ILE A 87 16.84 -20.78 7.29
N SER A 88 17.18 -20.31 8.49
CA SER A 88 18.41 -20.68 9.20
C SER A 88 18.49 -22.18 9.53
N ASN A 89 17.33 -22.84 9.68
CA ASN A 89 17.24 -24.27 9.95
C ASN A 89 17.36 -25.14 8.69
N GLU A 90 17.08 -24.61 7.48
CA GLU A 90 17.25 -25.34 6.22
C GLU A 90 18.73 -25.42 5.78
N ASP A 91 19.53 -24.39 6.07
CA ASP A 91 20.96 -24.36 5.73
C ASP A 91 21.81 -25.37 6.52
N SER A 92 21.30 -25.85 7.66
CA SER A 92 21.99 -26.89 8.45
C SER A 92 21.73 -28.31 7.94
N ALA A 93 20.70 -28.52 7.11
CA ALA A 93 20.34 -29.84 6.58
C ALA A 93 20.99 -30.17 5.22
N SER A 94 21.58 -29.19 4.52
CA SER A 94 22.03 -29.35 3.13
C SER A 94 23.55 -29.38 2.91
N LYS A 95 24.37 -29.37 3.97
CA LYS A 95 25.82 -29.61 3.85
C LYS A 95 26.10 -31.08 3.51
N GLY A 96 26.09 -31.43 2.23
CA GLY A 96 26.77 -32.65 1.78
C GLY A 96 26.36 -33.33 0.48
N ILE A 97 25.36 -32.84 -0.27
CA ILE A 97 24.98 -33.51 -1.53
C ILE A 97 25.44 -32.63 -2.70
N ILE A 98 26.66 -32.87 -3.18
CA ILE A 98 27.14 -32.32 -4.45
C ILE A 98 26.57 -33.22 -5.57
N PRO A 99 25.72 -32.71 -6.48
CA PRO A 99 25.32 -33.48 -7.66
C PRO A 99 26.54 -33.77 -8.53
N GLN A 100 26.74 -35.03 -8.94
CA GLN A 100 27.84 -35.40 -9.82
C GLN A 100 27.74 -34.65 -11.16
N LYS A 101 28.81 -33.95 -11.55
CA LYS A 101 28.92 -33.32 -12.86
C LYS A 101 29.06 -34.40 -13.93
N THR A 102 28.07 -34.52 -14.81
CA THR A 102 28.23 -35.24 -16.07
C THR A 102 29.15 -34.43 -16.98
N ASN A 103 30.32 -34.98 -17.29
CA ASN A 103 31.24 -34.44 -18.29
C ASN A 103 30.70 -34.73 -19.68
N GLU A 104 30.02 -33.78 -20.31
CA GLU A 104 29.90 -33.76 -21.77
C GLU A 104 30.18 -32.35 -22.31
N GLN A 105 31.21 -32.29 -23.15
CA GLN A 105 31.66 -31.13 -23.89
C GLN A 105 30.59 -30.74 -24.91
N ASN A 106 30.14 -29.48 -24.88
CA ASN A 106 29.69 -28.75 -26.06
C ASN A 106 29.86 -27.24 -25.80
N PRO A 107 30.65 -26.51 -26.60
CA PRO A 107 30.73 -25.06 -26.44
C PRO A 107 29.41 -24.43 -26.93
N LEU A 108 28.70 -23.75 -26.03
CA LEU A 108 27.49 -22.97 -26.34
C LEU A 108 27.87 -21.80 -27.29
N PRO A 109 27.11 -21.54 -28.37
CA PRO A 109 27.36 -20.40 -29.23
C PRO A 109 27.01 -19.09 -28.49
N PRO A 110 27.78 -18.01 -28.70
CA PRO A 110 27.50 -16.72 -28.06
C PRO A 110 26.29 -16.07 -28.75
N ASN A 111 25.46 -15.39 -27.97
CA ASN A 111 24.24 -14.64 -28.38
C ASN A 111 22.91 -15.41 -28.46
N GLN A 112 22.49 -16.04 -27.38
CA GLN A 112 21.06 -16.15 -27.05
C GLN A 112 20.82 -15.92 -25.55
N ILE A 113 20.90 -14.66 -25.11
CA ILE A 113 20.21 -14.28 -23.87
C ILE A 113 18.71 -14.29 -24.22
N ARG A 114 18.05 -15.44 -24.04
CA ARG A 114 16.58 -15.45 -23.94
C ARG A 114 16.22 -14.80 -22.62
N ILE A 115 15.92 -13.51 -22.67
CA ILE A 115 15.28 -12.81 -21.56
C ILE A 115 13.96 -13.54 -21.31
N PRO A 116 13.74 -14.14 -20.12
CA PRO A 116 12.47 -14.77 -19.83
C PRO A 116 11.37 -13.71 -19.95
N PRO A 117 10.17 -14.07 -20.45
CA PRO A 117 9.08 -13.11 -20.52
C PRO A 117 8.92 -12.49 -19.12
N ARG A 118 8.99 -11.15 -19.08
CA ARG A 118 8.74 -10.37 -17.88
C ARG A 118 7.47 -10.93 -17.27
N ALA A 119 7.54 -11.40 -16.01
CA ALA A 119 6.39 -11.83 -15.24
C ALA A 119 5.45 -10.63 -15.07
N ARG A 120 4.72 -10.30 -16.14
CA ARG A 120 3.50 -9.55 -16.08
C ARG A 120 2.53 -10.60 -15.57
N ASP A 121 2.42 -10.60 -14.25
CA ASP A 121 1.67 -11.55 -13.44
C ASP A 121 0.53 -12.18 -14.22
N GLY A 122 0.70 -13.46 -14.56
CA GLY A 122 -0.35 -14.32 -15.11
C GLY A 122 -1.45 -14.60 -14.09
N LYS A 123 -1.74 -13.67 -13.18
CA LYS A 123 -2.98 -13.68 -12.42
C LYS A 123 -4.08 -13.25 -13.38
N GLN A 124 -4.73 -14.24 -13.99
CA GLN A 124 -6.10 -14.03 -14.44
C GLN A 124 -6.88 -13.57 -13.21
N PHE A 125 -7.32 -12.31 -13.23
CA PHE A 125 -8.30 -11.86 -12.27
C PHE A 125 -9.56 -12.66 -12.53
N LEU A 126 -10.05 -13.35 -11.50
CA LEU A 126 -11.30 -14.09 -11.55
C LEU A 126 -12.41 -13.11 -11.98
N ASN A 127 -13.19 -13.51 -12.98
CA ASN A 127 -14.38 -12.75 -13.37
C ASN A 127 -15.38 -12.79 -12.21
N ASP A 128 -16.33 -11.84 -12.15
CA ASP A 128 -17.28 -11.75 -11.04
C ASP A 128 -18.07 -13.06 -10.79
N ASP A 129 -18.20 -13.90 -11.82
CA ASP A 129 -18.83 -15.23 -11.77
C ASP A 129 -17.95 -16.33 -11.13
N GLU A 130 -16.66 -16.07 -10.96
CA GLU A 130 -15.65 -17.01 -10.42
C GLU A 130 -15.17 -16.62 -9.02
N LEU A 131 -15.67 -15.51 -8.45
CA LEU A 131 -15.33 -15.12 -7.07
C LEU A 131 -16.05 -16.01 -6.05
N PRO A 132 -15.35 -16.43 -4.98
CA PRO A 132 -16.01 -17.02 -3.82
C PRO A 132 -17.09 -16.07 -3.27
N GLU A 133 -18.22 -16.62 -2.81
CA GLU A 133 -19.38 -15.87 -2.29
C GLU A 133 -18.96 -14.82 -1.23
N ILE A 134 -17.98 -15.14 -0.40
CA ILE A 134 -17.41 -14.25 0.63
C ILE A 134 -16.76 -13.00 0.00
N GLU A 135 -16.03 -13.16 -1.11
CA GLU A 135 -15.38 -12.03 -1.79
C GLU A 135 -16.38 -11.18 -2.57
N MET A 136 -17.41 -11.80 -3.16
CA MET A 136 -18.53 -11.10 -3.79
C MET A 136 -19.31 -10.27 -2.77
N LEU A 137 -19.65 -10.84 -1.60
CA LEU A 137 -20.29 -10.12 -0.49
C LEU A 137 -19.44 -8.94 -0.02
N LYS A 138 -18.12 -9.11 0.05
CA LYS A 138 -17.18 -8.03 0.40
C LYS A 138 -17.21 -6.91 -0.65
N LYS A 139 -17.25 -7.24 -1.95
CA LYS A 139 -17.40 -6.24 -3.03
C LYS A 139 -18.73 -5.49 -2.90
N ILE A 140 -19.84 -6.20 -2.72
CA ILE A 140 -21.19 -5.61 -2.54
C ILE A 140 -21.20 -4.66 -1.34
N MET A 141 -20.62 -5.09 -0.20
CA MET A 141 -20.52 -4.25 1.00
C MET A 141 -19.72 -2.96 0.73
N LEU A 142 -18.59 -3.06 0.03
CA LEU A 142 -17.78 -1.89 -0.36
C LEU A 142 -18.54 -0.95 -1.29
N GLN A 143 -19.27 -1.48 -2.27
CA GLN A 143 -20.12 -0.69 -3.17
C GLN A 143 -21.23 0.02 -2.40
N ASN A 144 -21.94 -0.68 -1.50
CA ASN A 144 -22.99 -0.09 -0.66
C ASN A 144 -22.45 1.02 0.24
N LYS A 145 -21.26 0.84 0.82
CA LYS A 145 -20.60 1.91 1.60
C LYS A 145 -20.36 3.16 0.76
N LYS A 146 -19.92 3.02 -0.50
CA LYS A 146 -19.73 4.14 -1.42
C LYS A 146 -21.06 4.84 -1.73
N ILE A 147 -22.11 4.08 -2.03
CA ILE A 147 -23.44 4.62 -2.32
C ILE A 147 -23.99 5.40 -1.11
N ILE A 148 -23.85 4.86 0.10
CA ILE A 148 -24.29 5.54 1.32
C ILE A 148 -23.56 6.88 1.51
N ASN A 149 -22.25 6.89 1.29
CA ASN A 149 -21.45 8.12 1.40
C ASN A 149 -21.87 9.16 0.35
N GLN A 150 -22.11 8.74 -0.90
CA GLN A 150 -22.64 9.62 -1.94
C GLN A 150 -24.01 10.19 -1.56
N ASN A 151 -24.92 9.35 -1.05
CA ASN A 151 -26.25 9.78 -0.61
C ASN A 151 -26.19 10.82 0.51
N LYS A 152 -25.24 10.70 1.45
CA LYS A 152 -25.04 11.73 2.50
C LYS A 152 -24.69 13.08 1.89
N ILE A 153 -23.78 13.12 0.92
CA ILE A 153 -23.38 14.36 0.24
C ILE A 153 -24.57 14.96 -0.51
N ILE A 154 -25.34 14.14 -1.21
CA ILE A 154 -26.55 14.59 -1.93
C ILE A 154 -27.56 15.19 -0.95
N LEU A 155 -27.82 14.53 0.18
CA LEU A 155 -28.75 15.03 1.20
C LEU A 155 -28.29 16.36 1.80
N GLU A 156 -26.99 16.54 2.08
CA GLU A 156 -26.45 17.81 2.54
C GLU A 156 -26.62 18.93 1.51
N GLN A 157 -26.41 18.64 0.23
CA GLN A 157 -26.62 19.59 -0.86
C GLN A 157 -28.08 19.98 -1.00
N LEU A 158 -28.99 19.01 -0.96
CA LEU A 158 -30.43 19.23 -0.99
C LEU A 158 -30.90 20.08 0.21
N ARG A 159 -30.37 19.82 1.42
CA ARG A 159 -30.70 20.62 2.60
C ARG A 159 -30.25 22.08 2.45
N LYS A 160 -29.04 22.31 1.92
CA LYS A 160 -28.52 23.66 1.63
C LYS A 160 -29.30 24.41 0.55
N LEU A 161 -29.97 23.70 -0.35
CA LEU A 161 -30.86 24.31 -1.35
C LEU A 161 -32.20 24.69 -0.72
N GLY A 162 -32.79 23.81 0.10
CA GLY A 162 -34.03 24.10 0.82
C GLY A 162 -33.90 25.25 1.83
N GLU A 163 -32.75 25.40 2.50
CA GLU A 163 -32.47 26.53 3.41
C GLU A 163 -32.31 27.90 2.71
N LYS A 164 -32.30 27.96 1.36
CA LYS A 164 -32.22 29.22 0.59
C LYS A 164 -33.57 29.72 0.08
N ASP A 165 -34.61 28.90 0.15
CA ASP A 165 -35.94 29.19 -0.38
C ASP A 165 -36.95 29.63 0.73
N ASP A 166 -36.48 29.81 1.98
CA ASP A 166 -37.19 30.44 3.12
C ASP A 166 -36.51 31.75 3.53
#